data_AF-A0A2V8UDL9-F1
#
_entry.id   AF-A0A2V8UDL9-F1
#
_cell.length_a   1.000
_cell.length_b   1.000
_cell.length_c   1.000
_cell.angle_alpha   90.00
_cell.angle_beta   90.00
_cell.angle_gamma   90.00
#
_symmetry.space_group_name_H-M   'P 1'
#
loop_
_entity.id
_entity.type
_entity.pdbx_description
1 polymer ?
#
loop_
_entity_poly.entity_id
_entity_poly.type
_entity_poly.pdbx_seq_one_letter_code
_entity_poly.pdbx_strand_id
1 'polypeptide(L)'
;MQTITRRLLVTTLAIASFAIAAPPQRGEYGERGERGEYGERGHRNMGRNLISRVQNDLRRAERFTRPSGKEKERFYNAQRHLSQFDREMSRGKFDKDKLDEAIDDVHNVVRNNTLSPGDRDELDGDLRDLRELRARRGASF
;
A
#
# COMPACT_ATOMS: atom_id res chain seq x y z
N MET A 1 12.17 49.74 68.72
CA MET A 1 13.25 49.65 67.70
C MET A 1 13.32 48.18 67.28
N GLN A 2 12.69 47.76 66.17
CA GLN A 2 13.22 47.70 64.79
C GLN A 2 14.73 47.37 64.78
N THR A 3 15.22 46.28 64.18
CA THR A 3 14.98 45.84 62.78
C THR A 3 15.25 44.35 62.56
N ILE A 4 14.47 43.77 61.63
CA ILE A 4 14.62 42.46 60.98
C ILE A 4 15.72 42.53 59.90
N THR A 5 16.59 41.53 59.83
CA THR A 5 17.56 41.31 58.73
C THR A 5 17.43 39.85 58.25
N ARG A 6 16.65 39.61 57.19
CA ARG A 6 17.01 39.48 55.76
C ARG A 6 17.73 38.18 55.36
N ARG A 7 16.91 37.29 54.78
CA ARG A 7 17.04 36.56 53.51
C ARG A 7 18.05 35.40 53.42
N LEU A 8 17.45 34.20 53.41
CA LEU A 8 17.99 32.90 53.02
C LEU A 8 18.62 32.94 51.61
N LEU A 9 19.87 32.46 51.53
CA LEU A 9 20.57 32.12 50.29
C LEU A 9 20.07 30.74 49.83
N VAL A 10 19.41 30.71 48.67
CA VAL A 10 19.03 29.46 47.98
C VAL A 10 20.30 28.93 47.29
N THR A 11 20.89 27.89 47.86
CA THR A 11 22.02 27.17 47.25
C THR A 11 21.52 26.33 46.07
N THR A 12 22.11 26.60 44.91
CA THR A 12 21.87 25.92 43.64
C THR A 12 22.31 24.45 43.68
N LEU A 13 21.40 23.58 43.24
CA LEU A 13 21.60 22.15 43.07
C LEU A 13 22.27 21.89 41.71
N ALA A 14 23.45 21.27 41.68
CA ALA A 14 24.06 20.74 40.47
C ALA A 14 24.20 19.22 40.62
N ILE A 15 23.25 18.47 40.07
CA ILE A 15 23.33 17.01 39.97
C ILE A 15 24.04 16.71 38.64
N ALA A 16 25.28 16.23 38.74
CA ALA A 16 26.00 15.67 37.61
C ALA A 16 25.50 14.23 37.38
N SER A 17 24.70 14.02 36.33
CA SER A 17 24.29 12.68 35.90
C SER A 17 25.25 12.17 34.83
N PHE A 18 26.14 11.26 35.23
CA PHE A 18 26.91 10.41 34.30
C PHE A 18 26.02 9.24 33.88
N ALA A 19 25.60 9.20 32.61
CA ALA A 19 24.93 8.03 32.05
C ALA A 19 25.97 7.07 31.47
N ILE A 20 26.19 5.93 32.13
CA ILE A 20 26.90 4.78 31.58
C ILE A 20 25.94 4.10 30.60
N ALA A 21 26.26 4.11 29.30
CA ALA A 21 25.51 3.35 28.31
C ALA A 21 25.85 1.86 28.45
N ALA A 22 24.94 1.09 29.06
CA ALA A 22 25.01 -0.37 29.05
C ALA A 22 24.51 -0.91 27.69
N PRO A 23 25.13 -1.96 27.11
CA PRO A 23 24.62 -2.59 25.90
C PRO A 23 23.27 -3.29 26.18
N PRO A 24 22.32 -3.30 25.24
CA PRO A 24 21.01 -3.90 25.45
C PRO A 24 21.14 -5.40 25.68
N GLN A 25 20.63 -5.85 26.82
CA GLN A 25 20.49 -7.26 27.14
C GLN A 25 19.36 -7.89 26.31
N ARG A 26 19.60 -9.11 25.86
CA ARG A 26 18.67 -9.95 25.08
C ARG A 26 17.31 -10.11 25.79
N GLY A 27 16.26 -9.70 25.08
CA GLY A 27 14.99 -10.43 24.98
C GLY A 27 13.97 -10.20 26.09
N GLU A 28 13.04 -9.27 25.85
CA GLU A 28 11.73 -9.29 26.50
C GLU A 28 10.69 -8.75 25.51
N TYR A 29 9.68 -9.58 25.25
CA TYR A 29 8.60 -9.36 24.28
C TYR A 29 7.61 -8.34 24.83
N GLY A 30 7.60 -7.15 24.25
CA GLY A 30 6.49 -6.22 24.44
C GLY A 30 6.87 -4.76 24.31
N GLU A 31 6.97 -4.25 23.07
CA GLU A 31 6.78 -2.82 22.84
C GLU A 31 5.83 -2.56 21.68
N ARG A 32 4.65 -2.13 22.09
CA ARG A 32 3.62 -1.46 21.31
C ARG A 32 4.16 -0.08 20.90
N GLY A 33 4.81 -0.01 19.74
CA GLY A 33 5.30 1.23 19.14
C GLY A 33 5.75 0.99 17.71
N GLU A 34 5.62 1.99 16.82
CA GLU A 34 6.10 1.99 15.42
C GLU A 34 5.22 1.36 14.32
N ARG A 35 3.89 1.47 14.43
CA ARG A 35 2.96 1.12 13.32
C ARG A 35 2.64 2.31 12.39
N GLY A 36 3.58 3.22 12.17
CA GLY A 36 3.30 4.51 11.51
C GLY A 36 3.63 4.58 10.02
N GLU A 37 4.73 3.94 9.58
CA GLU A 37 5.32 4.31 8.29
C GLU A 37 5.74 3.10 7.43
N TYR A 38 6.26 2.04 8.06
CA TYR A 38 6.63 0.80 7.38
C TYR A 38 5.40 0.00 6.90
N GLY A 39 4.32 0.02 7.67
CA GLY A 39 3.08 -0.68 7.32
C GLY A 39 2.41 -0.07 6.09
N GLU A 40 2.16 1.23 6.09
CA GLU A 40 1.42 1.86 4.99
C GLU A 40 2.20 1.88 3.67
N ARG A 41 3.51 2.22 3.72
CA ARG A 41 4.40 2.15 2.55
C ARG A 41 4.54 0.71 2.04
N GLY A 42 4.70 -0.26 2.94
CA GLY A 42 4.79 -1.67 2.58
C GLY A 42 3.54 -2.17 1.85
N HIS A 43 2.35 -1.88 2.39
CA HIS A 43 1.09 -2.23 1.76
C HIS A 43 0.86 -1.51 0.43
N ARG A 44 1.27 -0.24 0.32
CA ARG A 44 1.22 0.51 -0.95
C ARG A 44 2.10 -0.15 -2.01
N ASN A 45 3.33 -0.51 -1.65
CA ASN A 45 4.26 -1.19 -2.57
C ASN A 45 3.69 -2.54 -3.04
N MET A 46 3.09 -3.33 -2.14
CA MET A 46 2.42 -4.57 -2.52
C MET A 46 1.28 -4.33 -3.52
N GLY A 47 0.43 -3.32 -3.29
CA GLY A 47 -0.64 -2.95 -4.20
C GLY A 47 -0.12 -2.54 -5.58
N ARG A 48 0.90 -1.67 -5.65
CA ARG A 48 1.49 -1.24 -6.93
C ARG A 48 2.17 -2.39 -7.69
N ASN A 49 2.80 -3.31 -6.96
CA ASN A 49 3.39 -4.52 -7.56
C ASN A 49 2.31 -5.42 -8.18
N LEU A 50 1.18 -5.59 -7.50
CA LEU A 50 0.03 -6.31 -8.05
C LEU A 50 -0.46 -5.63 -9.33
N ILE A 51 -0.70 -4.32 -9.33
CA ILE A 51 -1.15 -3.59 -10.53
C ILE A 51 -0.16 -3.76 -11.69
N SER A 52 1.13 -3.70 -11.41
CA SER A 52 2.18 -3.90 -12.42
C SER A 52 2.15 -5.32 -13.01
N ARG A 53 1.89 -6.34 -12.18
CA ARG A 53 1.73 -7.73 -12.61
C ARG A 53 0.52 -7.88 -13.54
N VAL A 54 -0.67 -7.45 -13.11
CA VAL A 54 -1.89 -7.54 -13.92
C VAL A 54 -1.71 -6.85 -15.28
N GLN A 55 -1.07 -5.68 -15.29
CA GLN A 55 -0.76 -4.98 -16.52
C GLN A 55 0.16 -5.77 -17.47
N ASN A 56 1.15 -6.49 -16.93
CA ASN A 56 2.02 -7.36 -17.73
C ASN A 56 1.24 -8.54 -18.32
N ASP A 57 0.37 -9.16 -17.54
CA ASP A 57 -0.41 -10.33 -17.96
C ASP A 57 -1.45 -9.95 -19.01
N LEU A 58 -2.11 -8.80 -18.88
CA LEU A 58 -2.96 -8.24 -19.93
C LEU A 58 -2.18 -8.00 -21.23
N ARG A 59 -1.00 -7.38 -21.16
CA ARG A 59 -0.15 -7.13 -22.35
C ARG A 59 0.32 -8.43 -23.01
N ARG A 60 0.65 -9.44 -22.20
CA ARG A 60 1.07 -10.75 -22.69
C ARG A 60 -0.10 -11.42 -23.43
N ALA A 61 -1.25 -11.52 -22.78
CA ALA A 61 -2.47 -12.11 -23.34
C ALA A 61 -2.90 -11.42 -24.65
N GLU A 62 -2.86 -10.09 -24.70
CA GLU A 62 -3.17 -9.30 -25.90
C GLU A 62 -2.23 -9.65 -27.08
N ARG A 63 -0.92 -9.78 -26.82
CA ARG A 63 0.07 -10.09 -27.87
C ARG A 63 -0.11 -11.49 -28.47
N PHE A 64 -0.42 -12.49 -27.64
CA PHE A 64 -0.52 -13.87 -28.10
C PHE A 64 -1.83 -14.17 -28.85
N THR A 65 -2.93 -13.54 -28.44
CA THR A 65 -4.28 -13.88 -28.94
C THR A 65 -4.66 -13.19 -30.24
N ARG A 66 -3.89 -12.16 -30.68
CA ARG A 66 -4.20 -11.31 -31.86
C ARG A 66 -5.68 -10.85 -31.87
N PRO A 67 -6.12 -10.12 -30.84
CA PRO A 67 -7.52 -9.80 -30.62
C PRO A 67 -8.16 -8.98 -31.75
N SER A 68 -9.47 -9.18 -31.94
CA SER A 68 -10.33 -8.32 -32.75
C SER A 68 -10.40 -6.88 -32.20
N GLY A 69 -11.01 -5.96 -32.97
CA GLY A 69 -11.12 -4.55 -32.55
C GLY A 69 -11.78 -4.36 -31.19
N LYS A 70 -12.90 -5.06 -30.94
CA LYS A 70 -13.64 -4.97 -29.66
C LYS A 70 -12.88 -5.61 -28.49
N GLU A 71 -12.12 -6.66 -28.76
CA GLU A 71 -11.28 -7.31 -27.74
C GLU A 71 -10.09 -6.42 -27.36
N LYS A 72 -9.48 -5.74 -28.34
CA LYS A 72 -8.43 -4.72 -28.11
C LYS A 72 -8.94 -3.56 -27.26
N GLU A 73 -10.15 -3.09 -27.52
CA GLU A 73 -10.77 -2.02 -26.72
C GLU A 73 -10.90 -2.43 -25.24
N ARG A 74 -11.30 -3.67 -24.97
CA ARG A 74 -11.37 -4.18 -23.58
C ARG A 74 -10.00 -4.27 -22.92
N PHE A 75 -8.97 -4.76 -23.63
CA PHE A 75 -7.59 -4.74 -23.10
C PHE A 75 -7.12 -3.31 -22.81
N TYR A 76 -7.36 -2.38 -23.72
CA TYR A 76 -6.99 -0.98 -23.57
C TYR A 76 -7.68 -0.34 -22.36
N ASN A 77 -8.99 -0.54 -22.19
CA ASN A 77 -9.74 0.02 -21.07
C ASN A 77 -9.22 -0.51 -19.72
N ALA A 78 -9.02 -1.84 -19.61
CA ALA A 78 -8.46 -2.46 -18.43
C ALA A 78 -7.07 -1.89 -18.08
N GLN A 79 -6.15 -1.84 -19.05
CA GLN A 79 -4.81 -1.28 -18.86
C GLN A 79 -4.85 0.21 -18.49
N ARG A 80 -5.76 0.99 -19.08
CA ARG A 80 -5.94 2.42 -18.83
C ARG A 80 -6.44 2.68 -17.41
N HIS A 81 -7.49 1.99 -16.94
CA HIS A 81 -8.03 2.18 -15.60
C HIS A 81 -7.05 1.68 -14.52
N LEU A 82 -6.37 0.55 -14.73
CA LEU A 82 -5.27 0.11 -13.85
C LEU A 82 -4.17 1.18 -13.72
N SER A 83 -3.78 1.80 -14.85
CA SER A 83 -2.78 2.87 -14.83
C SER A 83 -3.27 4.14 -14.13
N GLN A 84 -4.56 4.48 -14.26
CA GLN A 84 -5.16 5.59 -13.54
C GLN A 84 -5.19 5.36 -12.04
N PHE A 85 -5.57 4.15 -11.61
CA PHE A 85 -5.54 3.75 -10.21
C PHE A 85 -4.12 3.77 -9.63
N ASP A 86 -3.11 3.21 -10.33
CA ASP A 86 -1.71 3.27 -9.87
C ASP A 86 -1.22 4.71 -9.70
N ARG A 87 -1.59 5.61 -10.62
CA ARG A 87 -1.25 7.03 -10.51
C ARG A 87 -1.83 7.67 -9.25
N GLU A 88 -3.10 7.41 -8.92
CA GLU A 88 -3.67 7.91 -7.66
C GLU A 88 -2.96 7.30 -6.45
N MET A 89 -2.68 5.99 -6.48
CA MET A 89 -2.02 5.31 -5.38
C MET A 89 -0.59 5.85 -5.14
N SER A 90 0.14 6.16 -6.21
CA SER A 90 1.47 6.80 -6.13
C SER A 90 1.43 8.17 -5.44
N ARG A 91 0.28 8.87 -5.51
CA ARG A 91 0.03 10.15 -4.82
C ARG A 91 -0.55 9.96 -3.41
N GLY A 92 -0.59 8.72 -2.92
CA GLY A 92 -1.13 8.37 -1.61
C GLY A 92 -2.66 8.29 -1.56
N LYS A 93 -3.35 8.28 -2.70
CA LYS A 93 -4.80 8.18 -2.77
C LYS A 93 -5.22 6.77 -3.17
N PHE A 94 -5.86 6.05 -2.24
CA PHE A 94 -6.50 4.78 -2.57
C PHE A 94 -7.93 5.06 -3.06
N ASP A 95 -8.06 5.30 -4.36
CA ASP A 95 -9.34 5.57 -5.01
C ASP A 95 -10.08 4.25 -5.29
N LYS A 96 -11.06 3.93 -4.46
CA LYS A 96 -11.79 2.66 -4.52
C LYS A 96 -12.67 2.56 -5.77
N ASP A 97 -13.27 3.67 -6.20
CA ASP A 97 -14.15 3.68 -7.37
C ASP A 97 -13.35 3.40 -8.65
N LYS A 98 -12.13 3.97 -8.76
CA LYS A 98 -11.21 3.63 -9.86
C LYS A 98 -10.71 2.18 -9.82
N LEU A 99 -10.53 1.61 -8.63
CA LEU A 99 -10.19 0.19 -8.52
C LEU A 99 -11.35 -0.69 -8.99
N ASP A 100 -12.59 -0.29 -8.71
CA ASP A 100 -13.79 -1.01 -9.13
C ASP A 100 -13.94 -0.99 -10.65
N GLU A 101 -13.76 0.18 -11.27
CA GLU A 101 -13.72 0.31 -12.74
C GLU A 101 -12.65 -0.60 -13.37
N ALA A 102 -11.44 -0.62 -12.80
CA ALA A 102 -10.36 -1.48 -13.27
C ALA A 102 -10.68 -2.98 -13.11
N ILE A 103 -11.28 -3.38 -11.99
CA ILE A 103 -11.72 -4.76 -11.73
C ILE A 103 -12.77 -5.20 -12.75
N ASP A 104 -13.75 -4.34 -13.03
CA ASP A 104 -14.82 -4.65 -13.98
C ASP A 104 -14.27 -4.80 -15.40
N ASP A 105 -13.31 -3.97 -15.81
CA ASP A 105 -12.68 -4.09 -17.12
C ASP A 105 -11.79 -5.33 -17.26
N VAL A 106 -11.01 -5.68 -16.23
CA VAL A 106 -10.25 -6.94 -16.22
C VAL A 106 -11.20 -8.14 -16.30
N HIS A 107 -12.29 -8.11 -15.55
CA HIS A 107 -13.33 -9.13 -15.63
C HIS A 107 -13.93 -9.23 -17.05
N ASN A 108 -14.18 -8.09 -17.70
CA ASN A 108 -14.66 -8.05 -19.08
C ASN A 108 -13.67 -8.66 -20.07
N VAL A 109 -12.37 -8.47 -19.89
CA VAL A 109 -11.34 -9.16 -20.69
C VAL A 109 -11.43 -10.67 -20.49
N VAL A 110 -11.41 -11.14 -19.23
CA VAL A 110 -11.44 -12.57 -18.89
C VAL A 110 -12.65 -13.28 -19.49
N ARG A 111 -13.83 -12.65 -19.39
CA ARG A 111 -15.11 -13.25 -19.80
C ARG A 111 -15.38 -13.15 -21.29
N ASN A 112 -14.99 -12.04 -21.92
CA ASN A 112 -15.47 -11.71 -23.26
C ASN A 112 -14.37 -11.69 -24.32
N ASN A 113 -13.10 -11.94 -23.97
CA ASN A 113 -12.03 -12.12 -24.96
C ASN A 113 -11.69 -13.59 -25.18
N THR A 114 -11.23 -13.85 -26.40
CA THR A 114 -10.50 -15.05 -26.74
C THR A 114 -9.16 -15.02 -26.01
N LEU A 115 -8.96 -15.95 -25.09
CA LEU A 115 -7.75 -16.09 -24.28
C LEU A 115 -7.25 -17.53 -24.39
N SER A 116 -5.93 -17.71 -24.32
CA SER A 116 -5.39 -19.04 -24.05
C SER A 116 -5.86 -19.50 -22.66
N PRO A 117 -5.98 -20.82 -22.41
CA PRO A 117 -6.36 -21.31 -21.08
C PRO A 117 -5.45 -20.77 -19.98
N GLY A 118 -4.13 -20.77 -20.20
CA GLY A 118 -3.16 -20.27 -19.24
C GLY A 118 -3.31 -18.77 -18.96
N ASP A 119 -3.45 -17.94 -20.00
CA ASP A 119 -3.66 -16.50 -19.80
C ASP A 119 -4.98 -16.21 -19.08
N ARG A 120 -6.03 -17.01 -19.34
CA ARG A 120 -7.30 -16.88 -18.63
C ARG A 120 -7.14 -17.21 -17.14
N ASP A 121 -6.46 -18.31 -16.82
CA ASP A 121 -6.24 -18.74 -15.44
C ASP A 121 -5.41 -17.71 -14.64
N GLU A 122 -4.37 -17.15 -15.27
CA GLU A 122 -3.55 -16.10 -14.66
C GLU A 122 -4.35 -14.82 -14.41
N LEU A 123 -5.12 -14.35 -15.41
CA LEU A 123 -5.96 -13.16 -15.26
C LEU A 123 -7.13 -13.37 -14.27
N ASP A 124 -7.66 -14.59 -14.14
CA ASP A 124 -8.63 -14.93 -13.08
C ASP A 124 -7.96 -14.87 -11.69
N GLY A 125 -6.69 -15.28 -11.57
CA GLY A 125 -5.88 -15.10 -10.36
C GLY A 125 -5.68 -13.63 -10.00
N ASP A 126 -5.29 -12.82 -10.98
CA ASP A 126 -5.16 -11.37 -10.83
C ASP A 126 -6.46 -10.71 -10.38
N LEU A 127 -7.60 -11.12 -10.95
CA LEU A 127 -8.91 -10.59 -10.59
C LEU A 127 -9.27 -10.88 -9.13
N ARG A 128 -8.91 -12.06 -8.61
CA ARG A 128 -9.09 -12.41 -7.19
C ARG A 128 -8.23 -11.52 -6.30
N ASP A 129 -6.96 -11.32 -6.66
CA ASP A 129 -6.02 -10.49 -5.91
C ASP A 129 -6.43 -9.02 -5.89
N LEU A 130 -6.94 -8.48 -7.01
CA LEU A 130 -7.48 -7.10 -7.07
C LEU A 130 -8.69 -6.93 -6.16
N ARG A 131 -9.60 -7.90 -6.15
CA ARG A 131 -10.77 -7.90 -5.25
C ARG A 131 -10.36 -8.00 -3.78
N GLU A 132 -9.32 -8.77 -3.49
CA GLU A 132 -8.76 -8.83 -2.14
C GLU A 132 -8.10 -7.50 -1.73
N LEU A 133 -7.32 -6.87 -2.62
CA LEU A 133 -6.76 -5.54 -2.39
C LEU A 133 -7.87 -4.52 -2.06
N ARG A 134 -8.96 -4.55 -2.84
CA ARG A 134 -10.14 -3.72 -2.60
C ARG A 134 -10.76 -3.99 -1.23
N ALA A 135 -10.94 -5.26 -0.86
CA ALA A 135 -11.56 -5.64 0.41
C ALA A 135 -10.71 -5.20 1.62
N ARG A 136 -9.40 -5.46 1.58
CA ARG A 136 -8.46 -5.12 2.68
C ARG A 136 -8.39 -3.63 2.94
N ARG A 137 -8.43 -2.78 1.91
CA ARG A 137 -8.40 -1.31 2.04
C ARG A 137 -9.78 -0.69 2.19
N GLY A 138 -10.85 -1.42 1.84
CA GLY A 138 -12.23 -1.00 2.03
C GLY A 138 -12.80 -1.27 3.43
N ALA A 139 -12.10 -2.03 4.28
CA ALA A 139 -12.51 -2.36 5.65
C ALA A 139 -11.93 -1.44 6.73
N SER A 140 -11.10 -0.46 6.36
CA SER A 140 -10.44 0.48 7.29
C SER A 140 -11.26 1.74 7.60
N PHE A 141 -12.59 1.69 7.49
CA PHE A 141 -13.49 2.81 7.80
C PHE A 141 -14.27 2.55 9.09
#